data_AF-A0A7R9UXG4-F1
#
_entry.id   AF-A0A7R9UXG4-F1
#
_cell.length_a   1.000
_cell.length_b   1.000
_cell.length_c   1.000
_cell.angle_alpha   90.00
_cell.angle_beta   90.00
_cell.angle_gamma   90.00
#
_symmetry.space_group_name_H-M   'P 1'
#
loop_
_entity.id
_entity.type
_entity.pdbx_description
1 polymer ?
#
loop_
_entity_poly.entity_id
_entity_poly.type
_entity_poly.pdbx_seq_one_letter_code
_entity_poly.pdbx_strand_id
1 'polypeptide(L)'
;GSLGKLRVRQGALADGARHLVRALGIEVDKDAFHARTVWELLEDIKSVHEKELLQRTEPKKPLDIAGTFAPYAPVVGRAVRRIDALGIDASEGDTTSVLRKTAGEMLLLGGQNEEALAQLTKAAGMFRGFTHCDVSSLVRACEELIAVALERLRPIGKPPTPAMLPRFSDL
;
A
#
# COMPACT_ATOMS: atom_id res chain seq x y z
N GLY A 1 -0.09 18.21 -4.22
CA GLY A 1 0.72 17.69 -3.10
C GLY A 1 1.13 18.76 -2.11
N SER A 2 1.77 19.86 -2.56
CA SER A 2 2.48 20.81 -1.70
C SER A 2 1.67 21.41 -0.54
N LEU A 3 0.41 21.79 -0.78
CA LEU A 3 -0.48 22.30 0.27
C LEU A 3 -0.72 21.27 1.38
N GLY A 4 -0.96 20.01 1.01
CA GLY A 4 -1.12 18.92 1.98
C GLY A 4 0.15 18.71 2.81
N LYS A 5 1.31 18.66 2.16
CA LYS A 5 2.62 18.56 2.85
C LYS A 5 2.84 19.72 3.84
N LEU A 6 2.49 20.94 3.45
CA LEU A 6 2.61 22.12 4.31
C LEU A 6 1.70 21.99 5.55
N ARG A 7 0.44 21.59 5.37
CA ARG A 7 -0.50 21.39 6.49
C ARG A 7 -0.02 20.31 7.47
N VAL A 8 0.51 19.20 6.96
CA VAL A 8 1.11 18.15 7.79
C VAL A 8 2.27 18.68 8.64
N ARG A 9 3.14 19.51 8.04
CA ARG A 9 4.27 20.14 8.77
C ARG A 9 3.80 21.13 9.84
N GLN A 10 2.64 21.75 9.66
CA GLN A 10 2.02 22.64 10.64
C GLN A 10 1.25 21.89 11.76
N GLY A 11 1.28 20.54 11.76
CA GLY A 11 0.54 19.72 12.72
C GLY A 11 -0.95 19.54 12.39
N ALA A 12 -1.44 20.13 11.29
CA ALA A 12 -2.81 19.99 10.83
C ALA A 12 -2.98 18.67 10.03
N LEU A 13 -2.84 17.53 10.70
CA LEU A 13 -2.76 16.20 10.08
C LEU A 13 -4.00 15.85 9.26
N ALA A 14 -5.21 15.99 9.83
CA ALA A 14 -6.46 15.67 9.14
C ALA A 14 -6.68 16.56 7.89
N ASP A 15 -6.38 17.86 7.98
CA ASP A 15 -6.47 18.77 6.84
C ASP A 15 -5.41 18.43 5.77
N GLY A 16 -4.20 18.09 6.22
CA GLY A 16 -3.11 17.60 5.38
C GLY A 16 -3.49 16.35 4.59
N ALA A 17 -4.01 15.32 5.27
CA ALA A 17 -4.48 14.07 4.64
C ALA A 17 -5.54 14.36 3.57
N ARG A 18 -6.54 15.20 3.88
CA ARG A 18 -7.57 15.60 2.92
C ARG A 18 -6.99 16.26 1.66
N HIS A 19 -6.02 17.16 1.82
CA HIS A 19 -5.36 17.80 0.68
C HIS A 19 -4.47 16.85 -0.12
N LEU A 20 -3.81 15.90 0.53
CA LEU A 20 -3.02 14.87 -0.15
C LEU A 20 -3.90 13.93 -0.97
N VAL A 21 -5.02 13.47 -0.40
CA VAL A 21 -6.00 12.60 -1.09
C VAL A 21 -6.61 13.32 -2.30
N ARG A 22 -6.96 14.60 -2.16
CA ARG A 22 -7.43 15.40 -3.31
C ARG A 22 -6.36 15.52 -4.39
N ALA A 23 -5.11 15.74 -4.00
CA ALA A 23 -4.00 15.79 -4.96
C ALA A 23 -3.79 14.45 -5.68
N LEU A 24 -3.90 13.33 -4.95
CA LEU A 24 -3.84 11.99 -5.52
C LEU A 24 -4.96 11.78 -6.53
N GLY A 25 -6.20 12.19 -6.21
CA GLY A 25 -7.31 12.12 -7.16
C GLY A 25 -7.02 12.88 -8.45
N ILE A 26 -6.56 14.12 -8.35
CA ILE A 26 -6.19 14.94 -9.52
C ILE A 26 -5.06 14.27 -10.33
N GLU A 27 -4.05 13.73 -9.67
CA GLU A 27 -2.93 13.06 -10.33
C GLU A 27 -3.36 11.81 -11.10
N VAL A 28 -4.30 11.05 -10.54
CA VAL A 28 -4.85 9.84 -11.17
C VAL A 28 -5.72 10.18 -12.39
N ASP A 29 -6.45 11.29 -12.32
CA ASP A 29 -7.44 11.66 -13.34
C ASP A 29 -6.85 12.51 -14.49
N LYS A 30 -5.64 13.07 -14.34
CA LYS A 30 -5.02 13.91 -15.37
C LYS A 30 -4.42 13.08 -16.52
N ASP A 31 -4.38 13.67 -17.72
CA ASP A 31 -3.81 13.02 -18.91
C ASP A 31 -2.30 12.78 -18.79
N ALA A 32 -1.58 13.75 -18.22
CA ALA A 32 -0.14 13.68 -17.98
C ALA A 32 0.20 12.85 -16.73
N PHE A 33 -0.29 11.62 -16.61
CA PHE A 33 -0.13 10.77 -15.42
C PHE A 33 1.35 10.47 -15.11
N HIS A 34 1.80 10.67 -13.86
CA HIS A 34 3.16 10.31 -13.41
C HIS A 34 3.12 9.32 -12.25
N ALA A 35 3.57 8.08 -12.48
CA ALA A 35 3.54 7.02 -11.46
C ALA A 35 4.36 7.40 -10.23
N ARG A 36 5.52 8.03 -10.40
CA ARG A 36 6.34 8.52 -9.28
C ARG A 36 5.58 9.48 -8.37
N THR A 37 4.85 10.43 -8.93
CA THR A 37 4.08 11.41 -8.15
C THR A 37 2.94 10.74 -7.39
N VAL A 38 2.28 9.75 -8.00
CA VAL A 38 1.25 8.93 -7.32
C VAL A 38 1.86 8.18 -6.14
N TRP A 39 2.99 7.50 -6.33
CA TRP A 39 3.69 6.79 -5.26
C TRP A 39 4.07 7.72 -4.10
N GLU A 40 4.68 8.87 -4.39
CA GLU A 40 5.06 9.85 -3.38
C GLU A 40 3.83 10.34 -2.57
N LEU A 41 2.69 10.57 -3.23
CA LEU A 41 1.45 10.96 -2.57
C LEU A 41 0.87 9.85 -1.68
N LEU A 42 0.97 8.58 -2.09
CA LEU A 42 0.55 7.44 -1.27
C LEU A 42 1.41 7.32 0.00
N GLU A 43 2.73 7.44 -0.14
CA GLU A 43 3.66 7.45 1.00
C GLU A 43 3.42 8.64 1.93
N ASP A 44 3.15 9.84 1.38
CA ASP A 44 2.79 11.00 2.20
C ASP A 44 1.51 10.73 3.02
N ILE A 45 0.46 10.15 2.40
CA ILE A 45 -0.79 9.81 3.10
C ILE A 45 -0.53 8.79 4.20
N LYS A 46 0.25 7.74 3.92
CA LYS A 46 0.63 6.73 4.91
C LYS A 46 1.38 7.35 6.09
N SER A 47 2.36 8.22 5.81
CA SER A 47 3.15 8.92 6.83
C SER A 47 2.29 9.81 7.74
N VAL A 48 1.21 10.41 7.22
CA VAL A 48 0.28 11.17 8.08
C VAL A 48 -0.34 10.26 9.14
N HIS A 49 -0.77 9.07 8.77
CA HIS A 49 -1.38 8.14 9.71
C HIS A 49 -0.38 7.49 10.66
N GLU A 50 0.86 7.26 10.23
CA GLU A 50 1.95 6.87 11.13
C GLU A 50 2.19 7.95 12.19
N LYS A 51 2.19 9.23 11.82
CA LYS A 51 2.31 10.34 12.77
C LYS A 51 1.11 10.42 13.72
N GLU A 52 -0.11 10.23 13.22
CA GLU A 52 -1.30 10.15 14.06
C GLU A 52 -1.25 8.99 15.05
N LEU A 53 -0.62 7.87 14.69
CA LEU A 53 -0.42 6.73 15.58
C LEU A 53 0.62 7.04 16.67
N LEU A 54 1.75 7.65 16.29
CA LEU A 54 2.82 8.02 17.24
C LEU A 54 2.38 9.11 18.24
N GLN A 55 1.42 9.96 17.88
CA GLN A 55 0.88 10.99 18.77
C GLN A 55 -0.16 10.48 19.77
N ARG A 56 -0.53 9.20 19.70
CA ARG A 56 -1.53 8.61 20.59
C ARG A 56 -0.88 7.93 21.79
N THR A 57 -1.52 8.07 22.94
CA THR A 57 -1.17 7.38 24.19
C THR A 57 -1.69 5.94 24.24
N GLU A 58 -2.63 5.55 23.37
CA GLU A 58 -3.20 4.20 23.32
C GLU A 58 -3.11 3.61 21.90
N PRO A 59 -2.71 2.33 21.76
CA PRO A 59 -2.66 1.65 20.46
C PRO A 59 -4.07 1.43 19.89
N LYS A 60 -4.25 1.70 18.58
CA LYS A 60 -5.51 1.45 17.86
C LYS A 60 -5.84 -0.04 17.84
N LYS A 61 -7.13 -0.38 17.96
CA LYS A 61 -7.61 -1.74 17.68
C LYS A 61 -7.50 -2.02 16.17
N PRO A 62 -7.36 -3.28 15.72
CA PRO A 62 -7.29 -3.61 14.29
C PRO A 62 -8.45 -3.05 13.45
N LEU A 63 -9.66 -2.99 14.01
CA LEU A 63 -10.84 -2.36 13.38
C LEU A 63 -10.68 -0.84 13.16
N ASP A 64 -9.96 -0.15 14.05
CA ASP A 64 -9.71 1.29 13.92
C ASP A 64 -8.71 1.59 12.80
N ILE A 65 -7.79 0.66 12.52
CA ILE A 65 -6.86 0.75 11.39
C ILE A 65 -7.62 0.57 10.07
N ALA A 66 -8.49 -0.45 9.99
CA ALA A 66 -9.39 -0.67 8.85
C ALA A 66 -10.23 0.57 8.54
N GLY A 67 -10.89 1.15 9.56
CA GLY A 67 -11.66 2.38 9.39
C GLY A 67 -10.84 3.60 8.98
N THR A 68 -9.52 3.61 9.22
CA THR A 68 -8.63 4.73 8.85
C THR A 68 -8.26 4.69 7.37
N PHE A 69 -7.95 3.51 6.82
CA PHE A 69 -7.47 3.38 5.45
C PHE A 69 -8.56 3.04 4.43
N ALA A 70 -9.70 2.46 4.87
CA ALA A 70 -10.82 2.14 3.99
C ALA A 70 -11.30 3.33 3.11
N PRO A 71 -11.37 4.58 3.61
CA PRO A 71 -11.77 5.72 2.79
C PRO A 71 -10.85 6.00 1.59
N TYR A 72 -9.60 5.52 1.61
CA TYR A 72 -8.64 5.73 0.52
C TYR A 72 -8.70 4.65 -0.55
N ALA A 73 -9.29 3.49 -0.26
CA ALA A 73 -9.37 2.37 -1.20
C ALA A 73 -9.89 2.76 -2.59
N PRO A 74 -10.94 3.59 -2.75
CA PRO A 74 -11.44 3.95 -4.08
C PRO A 74 -10.40 4.69 -4.93
N VAL A 75 -9.63 5.62 -4.35
CA VAL A 75 -8.63 6.40 -5.11
C VAL A 75 -7.36 5.59 -5.36
N VAL A 76 -6.93 4.76 -4.39
CA VAL A 76 -5.82 3.82 -4.57
C VAL A 76 -6.14 2.81 -5.66
N GLY A 77 -7.36 2.26 -5.64
CA GLY A 77 -7.85 1.33 -6.67
C GLY A 77 -7.90 1.96 -8.07
N ARG A 78 -8.26 3.24 -8.20
CA ARG A 78 -8.19 3.95 -9.49
C ARG A 78 -6.74 4.13 -9.94
N ALA A 79 -5.83 4.50 -9.04
CA ALA A 79 -4.42 4.68 -9.35
C ALA A 79 -3.79 3.39 -9.94
N VAL A 80 -4.00 2.24 -9.31
CA VAL A 80 -3.45 0.96 -9.80
C VAL A 80 -4.06 0.54 -11.14
N ARG A 81 -5.36 0.73 -11.34
CA ARG A 81 -6.01 0.47 -12.64
C ARG A 81 -5.47 1.38 -13.74
N ARG A 82 -5.14 2.63 -13.42
CA ARG A 82 -4.56 3.57 -14.39
C ARG A 82 -3.18 3.13 -14.84
N ILE A 83 -2.35 2.63 -13.93
CA ILE A 83 -1.03 2.06 -14.24
C ILE A 83 -1.17 0.86 -15.16
N ASP A 84 -2.05 -0.09 -14.81
CA ASP A 84 -2.33 -1.26 -15.65
C ASP A 84 -2.78 -0.84 -17.06
N ALA A 85 -3.68 0.14 -17.18
CA ALA A 85 -4.22 0.62 -18.45
C ALA A 85 -3.20 1.36 -19.34
N LEU A 86 -2.22 2.04 -18.73
CA LEU A 86 -1.18 2.77 -19.44
C LEU A 86 0.06 1.91 -19.76
N GLY A 87 0.13 0.67 -19.26
CA GLY A 87 1.26 -0.23 -19.51
C GLY A 87 2.59 0.26 -18.90
N ILE A 88 2.54 1.09 -17.85
CA ILE A 88 3.73 1.75 -17.27
C ILE A 88 4.73 0.76 -16.63
N ASP A 89 4.27 -0.44 -16.27
CA ASP A 89 5.09 -1.49 -15.67
C ASP A 89 6.38 -1.78 -16.47
N ALA A 90 6.35 -1.63 -17.79
CA ALA A 90 7.48 -1.95 -18.67
C ALA A 90 8.54 -0.84 -18.77
N SER A 91 8.19 0.42 -18.50
CA SER A 91 9.08 1.58 -18.67
C SER A 91 9.61 2.14 -17.35
N GLU A 92 8.88 1.95 -16.24
CA GLU A 92 9.23 2.47 -14.91
C GLU A 92 9.16 1.37 -13.84
N GLY A 93 9.79 0.22 -14.11
CA GLY A 93 9.70 -1.00 -13.28
C GLY A 93 9.94 -0.76 -11.78
N ASP A 94 11.00 -0.02 -11.43
CA ASP A 94 11.35 0.30 -10.04
C ASP A 94 10.24 1.10 -9.35
N THR A 95 9.81 2.21 -9.96
CA THR A 95 8.77 3.09 -9.41
C THR A 95 7.44 2.37 -9.30
N THR A 96 7.12 1.54 -10.28
CA THR A 96 5.85 0.84 -10.32
C THR A 96 5.81 -0.30 -9.29
N SER A 97 6.93 -0.98 -9.04
CA SER A 97 7.02 -2.01 -8.00
C SER A 97 6.78 -1.45 -6.59
N VAL A 98 7.41 -0.31 -6.25
CA VAL A 98 7.21 0.35 -4.94
C VAL A 98 5.81 0.94 -4.82
N LEU A 99 5.24 1.48 -5.90
CA LEU A 99 3.86 1.96 -5.92
C LEU A 99 2.88 0.82 -5.64
N ARG A 100 3.02 -0.32 -6.33
CA ARG A 100 2.16 -1.50 -6.12
C ARG A 100 2.28 -2.03 -4.70
N LYS A 101 3.48 -2.05 -4.12
CA LYS A 101 3.69 -2.41 -2.72
C LYS A 101 2.93 -1.46 -1.78
N THR A 102 3.12 -0.15 -1.92
CA THR A 102 2.45 0.85 -1.07
C THR A 102 0.93 0.81 -1.24
N ALA A 103 0.43 0.68 -2.47
CA ALA A 103 -1.00 0.54 -2.74
C ALA A 103 -1.57 -0.73 -2.11
N GLY A 104 -0.88 -1.86 -2.24
CA GLY A 104 -1.27 -3.13 -1.63
C GLY A 104 -1.31 -3.06 -0.10
N GLU A 105 -0.32 -2.43 0.51
CA GLU A 105 -0.29 -2.17 1.95
C GLU A 105 -1.49 -1.32 2.40
N MET A 106 -1.77 -0.20 1.72
CA MET A 106 -2.92 0.66 2.06
C MET A 106 -4.27 -0.04 1.87
N LEU A 107 -4.42 -0.84 0.82
CA LEU A 107 -5.62 -1.65 0.57
C LEU A 107 -5.82 -2.69 1.68
N LEU A 108 -4.74 -3.38 2.09
CA LEU A 108 -4.77 -4.35 3.18
C LEU A 108 -5.16 -3.69 4.49
N LEU A 109 -4.54 -2.56 4.80
CA LEU A 109 -4.87 -1.78 5.98
C LEU A 109 -6.31 -1.27 5.95
N GLY A 110 -6.88 -1.00 4.77
CA GLY A 110 -8.28 -0.61 4.58
C GLY A 110 -9.28 -1.77 4.46
N GLY A 111 -8.84 -3.01 4.68
CA GLY A 111 -9.68 -4.21 4.63
C GLY A 111 -10.01 -4.74 3.23
N GLN A 112 -9.43 -4.18 2.16
CA GLN A 112 -9.59 -4.64 0.78
C GLN A 112 -8.59 -5.76 0.48
N ASN A 113 -8.79 -6.91 1.12
CA ASN A 113 -7.77 -7.96 1.19
C ASN A 113 -7.50 -8.63 -0.18
N GLU A 114 -8.50 -8.74 -1.06
CA GLU A 114 -8.34 -9.33 -2.40
C GLU A 114 -7.51 -8.43 -3.31
N GLU A 115 -7.84 -7.15 -3.38
CA GLU A 115 -7.07 -6.18 -4.16
C GLU A 115 -5.67 -6.01 -3.61
N ALA A 116 -5.52 -6.00 -2.27
CA ALA A 116 -4.22 -5.96 -1.63
C ALA A 116 -3.34 -7.14 -2.04
N LEU A 117 -3.88 -8.36 -1.97
CA LEU A 117 -3.19 -9.58 -2.37
C LEU A 117 -2.70 -9.50 -3.82
N ALA A 118 -3.56 -9.02 -4.73
CA ALA A 118 -3.21 -8.87 -6.14
C ALA A 118 -2.04 -7.88 -6.34
N GLN A 119 -2.08 -6.71 -5.69
CA GLN A 119 -1.02 -5.71 -5.84
C GLN A 119 0.30 -6.14 -5.21
N LEU A 120 0.26 -6.73 -4.00
CA LEU A 120 1.45 -7.22 -3.30
C LEU A 120 2.12 -8.37 -4.05
N THR A 121 1.33 -9.28 -4.64
CA THR A 121 1.86 -10.37 -5.46
C THR A 121 2.55 -9.85 -6.70
N LYS A 122 1.96 -8.87 -7.41
CA LYS A 122 2.61 -8.20 -8.54
C LYS A 122 3.90 -7.51 -8.11
N ALA A 123 3.88 -6.75 -7.02
CA ALA A 123 5.07 -6.06 -6.49
C ALA A 123 6.21 -7.03 -6.16
N ALA A 124 5.92 -8.13 -5.45
CA ALA A 124 6.90 -9.17 -5.14
C ALA A 124 7.50 -9.81 -6.40
N GLY A 125 6.67 -10.08 -7.41
CA GLY A 125 7.13 -10.57 -8.71
C GLY A 125 8.10 -9.61 -9.40
N MET A 126 7.80 -8.31 -9.37
CA MET A 126 8.67 -7.28 -9.95
C MET A 126 9.99 -7.17 -9.20
N PHE A 127 9.97 -7.12 -7.86
CA PHE A 127 11.19 -7.06 -7.05
C PHE A 127 12.10 -8.27 -7.28
N ARG A 128 11.56 -9.49 -7.40
CA ARG A 128 12.37 -10.68 -7.72
C ARG A 128 13.04 -10.60 -9.10
N GLY A 129 12.52 -9.76 -10.01
CA GLY A 129 13.12 -9.49 -11.31
C GLY A 129 14.33 -8.54 -11.25
N PHE A 130 14.55 -7.83 -10.13
CA PHE A 130 15.68 -6.93 -9.98
C PHE A 130 16.95 -7.72 -9.64
N THR A 131 17.90 -7.73 -10.57
CA THR A 131 19.17 -8.48 -10.45
C THR A 131 20.36 -7.61 -10.09
N HIS A 132 20.20 -6.28 -10.13
CA HIS A 132 21.29 -5.31 -9.99
C HIS A 132 21.37 -4.68 -8.59
N CYS A 133 20.45 -5.01 -7.68
CA CYS A 133 20.44 -4.55 -6.30
C CYS A 133 19.80 -5.59 -5.37
N ASP A 134 20.16 -5.58 -4.09
CA ASP A 134 19.51 -6.44 -3.09
C ASP A 134 18.17 -5.86 -2.65
N VAL A 135 17.09 -6.55 -3.04
CA VAL A 135 15.70 -6.22 -2.68
C VAL A 135 15.03 -7.31 -1.85
N SER A 136 15.81 -8.21 -1.24
CA SER A 136 15.32 -9.31 -0.41
C SER A 136 14.38 -8.84 0.71
N SER A 137 14.70 -7.70 1.33
CA SER A 137 13.86 -7.09 2.37
C SER A 137 12.49 -6.63 1.84
N LEU A 138 12.42 -6.12 0.62
CA LEU A 138 11.17 -5.68 -0.02
C LEU A 138 10.31 -6.87 -0.43
N VAL A 139 10.93 -7.94 -0.94
CA VAL A 139 10.24 -9.21 -1.25
C VAL A 139 9.63 -9.80 0.02
N ARG A 140 10.42 -9.95 1.08
CA ARG A 140 9.95 -10.47 2.38
C ARG A 140 8.81 -9.63 2.94
N ALA A 141 8.92 -8.30 2.89
CA ALA A 141 7.84 -7.42 3.34
C ALA A 141 6.54 -7.65 2.56
N CYS A 142 6.61 -7.88 1.24
CA CYS A 142 5.43 -8.23 0.46
C CYS A 142 4.86 -9.59 0.87
N GLU A 143 5.70 -10.60 1.07
CA GLU A 143 5.28 -11.96 1.48
C GLU A 143 4.58 -11.97 2.84
N GLU A 144 5.08 -11.22 3.81
CA GLU A 144 4.45 -11.04 5.12
C GLU A 144 3.04 -10.43 4.98
N LEU A 145 2.90 -9.37 4.19
CA LEU A 145 1.59 -8.73 3.95
C LEU A 145 0.64 -9.63 3.16
N ILE A 146 1.16 -10.43 2.22
CA ILE A 146 0.39 -11.45 1.48
C ILE A 146 -0.16 -12.50 2.44
N ALA A 147 0.65 -13.00 3.37
CA ALA A 147 0.21 -13.97 4.36
C ALA A 147 -0.94 -13.42 5.22
N VAL A 148 -0.84 -12.16 5.66
CA VAL A 148 -1.92 -11.47 6.40
C VAL A 148 -3.17 -11.33 5.55
N ALA A 149 -3.05 -10.95 4.27
CA ALA A 149 -4.19 -10.84 3.36
C ALA A 149 -4.91 -12.18 3.19
N LEU A 150 -4.16 -13.26 2.98
CA LEU A 150 -4.68 -14.62 2.84
C LEU A 150 -5.38 -15.11 4.11
N GLU A 151 -4.82 -14.83 5.29
CA GLU A 151 -5.45 -15.17 6.56
C GLU A 151 -6.81 -14.49 6.72
N ARG A 152 -6.90 -13.19 6.38
CA ARG A 152 -8.13 -12.41 6.44
C ARG A 152 -9.20 -12.82 5.42
N LEU A 153 -8.79 -13.48 4.33
CA LEU A 153 -9.70 -14.03 3.32
C LEU A 153 -10.21 -15.44 3.66
N ARG A 154 -9.69 -16.09 4.72
CA ARG A 154 -10.16 -17.42 5.10
C ARG A 154 -11.62 -17.35 5.56
N PRO A 155 -12.50 -18.23 5.08
CA PRO A 155 -13.88 -18.29 5.54
C PRO A 155 -13.93 -18.66 7.03
N ILE A 156 -14.71 -17.90 7.80
CA ILE A 156 -14.95 -18.16 9.23
C ILE A 156 -15.62 -19.52 9.37
N GLY A 157 -14.94 -20.47 10.02
CA GLY A 157 -15.50 -21.79 10.33
C GLY A 157 -14.77 -23.01 9.75
N LYS A 158 -13.69 -22.85 8.99
CA LYS A 158 -12.79 -23.99 8.70
C LYS A 158 -11.62 -23.97 9.68
N PRO A 159 -11.39 -25.04 10.46
CA PRO A 159 -10.19 -25.16 11.27
C PRO A 159 -8.96 -25.10 10.36
N PRO A 160 -7.80 -24.63 10.87
CA PRO A 160 -6.59 -24.62 10.09
C PRO A 160 -6.28 -26.04 9.62
N THR A 161 -6.26 -26.27 8.31
CA THR A 161 -5.68 -27.48 7.74
C THR A 161 -4.18 -27.44 8.06
N PRO A 162 -3.63 -28.39 8.83
CA PRO A 162 -2.21 -28.41 9.10
C PRO A 162 -1.49 -28.90 7.83
N ALA A 163 -1.18 -27.98 6.92
CA ALA A 163 -0.30 -28.25 5.81
C ALA A 163 0.52 -27.00 5.44
N MET A 164 1.80 -27.10 5.78
CA MET A 164 2.94 -26.48 5.11
C MET A 164 3.07 -24.96 5.18
N LEU A 165 3.43 -24.45 6.37
CA LEU A 165 4.49 -23.45 6.41
C LEU A 165 5.81 -24.20 6.15
N PRO A 166 6.66 -23.79 5.18
CA PRO A 166 8.02 -24.30 5.11
C PRO A 166 8.69 -23.99 6.45
N ARG A 167 9.21 -25.02 7.11
CA ARG A 167 10.00 -24.84 8.34
C ARG A 167 11.25 -24.05 7.96
N PHE A 168 11.36 -22.82 8.45
CA PHE A 168 12.59 -22.03 8.39
C PHE A 168 13.62 -22.55 9.40
N SER A 169 14.04 -23.81 9.24
CA SER A 169 15.05 -24.42 10.11
C SER A 169 16.20 -25.10 9.35
N ASP A 170 16.33 -24.88 8.05
CA ASP A 170 17.47 -25.37 7.24
C ASP A 170 18.07 -24.25 6.36
N LEU A 171 18.43 -23.12 6.96
CA LEU A 171 19.43 -22.17 6.45
C LEU A 171 20.38 -21.75 7.57
#